data_AF-A0AAW1QHA6-F1
#
_entry.id   AF-A0AAW1QHA6-F1
#
_cell.length_a   1.000
_cell.length_b   1.000
_cell.length_c   1.000
_cell.angle_alpha   90.00
_cell.angle_beta   90.00
_cell.angle_gamma   90.00
#
_symmetry.space_group_name_H-M   'P 1'
#
loop_
_entity.id
_entity.type
_entity.pdbx_description
1 polymer ?
#
loop_
_entity_poly.entity_id
_entity_poly.type
_entity_poly.pdbx_seq_one_letter_code
_entity_poly.pdbx_strand_id
1 'polypeptide(L)'
;MSRDNGDVQELQQGLAAGGTNLSTADLIQLCGALAVELTGGPSIPVQLGRQDASQPDSDDQLPNPDMQPAQLQQLFSILNLADLPLCASSTLQC
;
A
#
# COMPACT_ATOMS: atom_id res chain seq x y z
N MET A 1 -7.40 3.85 -19.13
CA MET A 1 -6.44 2.73 -19.12
C MET A 1 -7.11 1.54 -18.46
N SER A 2 -7.43 0.47 -19.20
CA SER A 2 -7.85 -0.79 -18.56
C SER A 2 -6.62 -1.40 -17.90
N ARG A 3 -6.60 -1.43 -16.57
CA ARG A 3 -5.58 -2.16 -15.82
C ARG A 3 -5.93 -3.65 -15.95
N ASP A 4 -5.18 -4.35 -16.78
CA ASP A 4 -5.25 -5.81 -16.86
C ASP A 4 -4.65 -6.38 -15.57
N ASN A 5 -5.37 -7.26 -14.87
CA ASN A 5 -4.89 -7.89 -13.63
C ASN A 5 -3.95 -9.08 -13.89
N GLY A 6 -3.56 -9.34 -15.14
CA GLY A 6 -2.73 -10.47 -15.54
C GLY A 6 -1.36 -10.48 -14.86
N ASP A 7 -0.71 -9.31 -14.75
CA ASP A 7 0.59 -9.20 -14.06
C ASP A 7 0.51 -9.62 -12.59
N VAL A 8 -0.59 -9.25 -11.90
CA VAL A 8 -0.81 -9.59 -10.49
C VAL A 8 -1.05 -11.10 -10.33
N GLN A 9 -1.77 -11.71 -11.28
CA GLN A 9 -2.00 -13.16 -11.30
C GLN A 9 -0.74 -13.96 -11.58
N GLU A 10 0.19 -13.45 -12.40
CA GLU A 10 1.46 -14.14 -12.68
C GLU A 10 2.36 -14.17 -11.44
N LEU A 11 2.41 -13.07 -10.69
CA LEU A 11 3.12 -13.01 -9.41
C LEU A 11 2.54 -13.97 -8.36
N GLN A 12 1.20 -14.09 -8.30
CA GLN A 12 0.54 -15.08 -7.44
C GLN A 12 0.91 -16.52 -7.82
N GLN A 13 0.97 -16.84 -9.11
CA GLN A 13 1.34 -18.18 -9.59
C GLN A 13 2.78 -18.53 -9.25
N GLY A 14 3.71 -17.57 -9.39
CA GLY A 14 5.11 -17.74 -8.98
C GLY A 14 5.28 -18.03 -7.49
N LEU A 15 4.47 -17.40 -6.63
CA LEU A 15 4.50 -17.62 -5.18
C LEU A 15 3.74 -18.90 -4.76
N ALA A 16 2.64 -19.23 -5.45
CA ALA A 16 1.90 -20.47 -5.23
C ALA A 16 2.76 -21.71 -5.56
N ALA A 17 3.64 -21.61 -6.56
CA ALA A 17 4.64 -22.64 -6.86
C ALA A 17 5.68 -22.82 -5.73
N GLY A 18 5.88 -21.79 -4.90
CA GLY A 18 6.71 -21.84 -3.67
C GLY A 18 6.01 -22.42 -2.44
N GLY A 19 4.73 -22.81 -2.54
CA GLY A 19 4.00 -23.53 -1.49
C GLY A 19 3.27 -22.65 -0.46
N THR A 20 3.21 -21.34 -0.65
CA THR A 20 2.50 -20.43 0.26
C THR A 20 1.21 -19.90 -0.38
N ASN A 21 0.05 -20.31 0.16
CA ASN A 21 -1.26 -19.77 -0.21
C ASN A 21 -1.57 -18.54 0.65
N LEU A 22 -0.95 -17.41 0.33
CA LEU A 22 -1.21 -16.12 0.97
C LEU A 22 -2.15 -15.29 0.09
N SER A 23 -2.94 -14.42 0.70
CA SER A 23 -3.76 -13.47 -0.04
C SER A 23 -2.87 -12.41 -0.72
N THR A 24 -3.36 -11.85 -1.81
CA THR A 24 -2.73 -10.73 -2.52
C THR A 24 -2.55 -9.53 -1.59
N ALA A 25 -3.53 -9.26 -0.73
CA ALA A 25 -3.48 -8.21 0.26
C ALA A 25 -2.33 -8.40 1.26
N ASP A 26 -2.12 -9.62 1.74
CA ASP A 26 -1.01 -9.95 2.64
C ASP A 26 0.35 -9.85 1.93
N LEU A 27 0.42 -10.30 0.66
CA LEU A 27 1.62 -10.20 -0.17
C LEU A 27 2.05 -8.75 -0.35
N ILE A 28 1.12 -7.86 -0.71
CA ILE A 28 1.40 -6.43 -0.88
C ILE A 28 1.97 -5.83 0.42
N GLN A 29 1.39 -6.19 1.56
CA GLN A 29 1.81 -5.67 2.86
C GLN A 29 3.20 -6.19 3.27
N LEU A 30 3.47 -7.47 3.02
CA LEU A 30 4.79 -8.07 3.25
C LEU A 30 5.86 -7.46 2.37
N CYS A 31 5.58 -7.31 1.07
CA CYS A 31 6.51 -6.67 0.13
C CYS A 31 6.79 -5.21 0.52
N GLY A 32 5.78 -4.46 0.98
CA GLY A 32 5.96 -3.09 1.46
C GLY A 32 6.87 -3.02 2.69
N ALA A 33 6.67 -3.89 3.68
CA ALA A 33 7.53 -3.96 4.86
C ALA A 33 8.97 -4.34 4.50
N LEU A 34 9.16 -5.35 3.64
CA LEU A 34 10.47 -5.78 3.14
C LEU A 34 11.18 -4.66 2.37
N ALA A 35 10.46 -3.90 1.55
CA ALA A 35 11.03 -2.77 0.82
C ALA A 35 11.57 -1.68 1.77
N VAL A 36 10.86 -1.40 2.87
CA VAL A 36 11.33 -0.45 3.90
C VAL A 36 12.57 -1.01 4.61
N GLU A 37 12.57 -2.29 4.98
CA GLU A 37 13.72 -2.92 5.64
C GLU A 37 14.96 -2.94 4.73
N LEU A 38 14.80 -3.28 3.44
CA LEU A 38 15.88 -3.31 2.45
C LEU A 38 16.49 -1.93 2.18
N THR A 39 15.71 -0.87 2.33
CA THR A 39 16.21 0.51 2.19
C THR A 39 16.82 1.05 3.49
N GLY A 40 16.95 0.22 4.52
CA GLY A 40 17.54 0.58 5.83
C GLY A 40 16.56 1.26 6.78
N GLY A 41 15.26 1.21 6.47
CA GLY A 41 14.19 1.66 7.36
C GLY A 41 13.92 0.70 8.53
N PRO A 42 13.00 1.05 9.43
CA PRO A 42 12.65 0.21 10.56
C PRO A 42 11.98 -1.09 10.11
N SER A 43 12.16 -2.17 10.88
CA SER A 43 11.41 -3.41 10.62
C SER A 43 9.93 -3.20 11.00
N ILE A 44 9.04 -3.37 10.02
CA ILE A 44 7.60 -3.16 10.17
C ILE A 44 6.93 -4.52 10.44
N PRO A 45 6.27 -4.72 11.59
CA PRO A 45 5.57 -5.98 11.87
C PRO A 45 4.33 -6.11 10.97
N VAL A 46 4.31 -7.17 10.15
CA VAL A 46 3.19 -7.48 9.25
C VAL A 46 2.28 -8.54 9.90
N GLN A 47 0.99 -8.22 10.03
CA GLN A 47 -0.05 -9.16 10.44
C GLN A 47 -0.67 -9.76 9.18
N LEU A 48 -0.64 -11.09 9.06
CA LEU A 48 -1.25 -11.83 7.95
C LEU A 48 -2.71 -12.19 8.28
N GLY A 49 -3.48 -12.52 7.24
CA GLY A 49 -4.89 -12.93 7.34
C GLY A 49 -5.86 -11.96 6.68
N ARG A 50 -5.38 -11.03 5.86
CA ARG A 50 -6.25 -10.15 5.07
C ARG A 50 -6.94 -10.95 3.98
N GLN A 51 -8.21 -10.64 3.74
CA GLN A 51 -8.95 -11.17 2.61
C GLN A 51 -8.71 -10.28 1.39
N ASP A 52 -8.61 -10.91 0.22
CA ASP A 52 -8.54 -10.20 -1.05
C ASP A 52 -9.86 -9.49 -1.35
N ALA A 53 -9.75 -8.23 -1.78
CA ALA A 53 -10.91 -7.49 -2.23
C ALA A 53 -11.45 -8.09 -3.54
N SER A 54 -12.76 -8.26 -3.62
CA SER A 54 -13.43 -8.78 -4.81
C SER A 54 -13.65 -7.72 -5.90
N GLN A 55 -13.57 -6.45 -5.52
CA GLN A 55 -13.72 -5.31 -6.42
C GLN A 55 -12.64 -4.27 -6.14
N PRO A 56 -12.18 -3.56 -7.19
CA PRO A 56 -11.29 -2.42 -7.01
C PRO A 56 -12.00 -1.27 -6.31
N ASP A 57 -11.24 -0.52 -5.51
CA ASP A 57 -11.69 0.76 -4.96
C ASP A 57 -11.94 1.79 -6.07
N SER A 58 -12.77 2.79 -5.78
CA SER A 58 -13.01 3.91 -6.69
C SER A 58 -11.74 4.74 -6.90
N ASP A 59 -11.44 5.12 -8.15
CA ASP A 59 -10.22 5.87 -8.50
C ASP A 59 -10.11 7.24 -7.78
N ASP A 60 -11.21 7.79 -7.28
CA ASP A 60 -11.26 9.08 -6.59
C ASP A 60 -10.75 9.06 -5.12
N GLN A 61 -10.35 7.89 -4.61
CA GLN A 61 -9.87 7.76 -3.22
C GLN A 61 -8.40 8.18 -3.03
N LEU A 62 -7.63 8.32 -4.13
CA LEU A 62 -6.23 8.71 -4.07
C LEU A 62 -6.05 10.22 -4.28
N PRO A 63 -5.19 10.89 -3.49
CA PRO A 63 -4.90 12.31 -3.69
C PRO A 63 -4.21 12.54 -5.03
N ASN A 64 -4.63 13.60 -5.75
CA ASN A 64 -3.96 14.07 -6.96
C ASN A 64 -2.63 14.75 -6.57
N PRO A 65 -1.51 14.51 -7.26
CA PRO A 65 -0.24 15.21 -7.01
C PRO A 65 -0.33 16.75 -7.06
N ASP A 66 -1.27 17.32 -7.82
CA ASP A 66 -1.48 18.78 -7.90
C ASP A 66 -2.42 19.33 -6.79
N MET A 67 -2.89 18.46 -5.88
CA MET A 67 -3.86 18.81 -4.85
C MET A 67 -3.24 19.73 -3.79
N GLN A 68 -4.00 20.74 -3.35
CA GLN A 68 -3.52 21.68 -2.34
C GLN A 68 -3.37 21.01 -0.97
N PRO A 69 -2.38 21.43 -0.14
CA PRO A 69 -2.14 20.84 1.17
C PRO A 69 -3.37 20.79 2.09
N ALA A 70 -4.27 21.78 2.00
CA ALA A 70 -5.51 21.80 2.76
C ALA A 70 -6.49 20.67 2.37
N GLN A 71 -6.60 20.40 1.06
CA GLN A 71 -7.46 19.32 0.56
C GLN A 71 -6.86 17.94 0.89
N LEU A 72 -5.53 17.85 0.84
CA LEU A 72 -4.79 16.66 1.26
C LEU A 72 -5.02 16.37 2.76
N GLN A 73 -4.94 17.39 3.63
CA GLN A 73 -5.29 17.27 5.06
C GLN A 73 -6.74 16.78 5.29
N GLN A 74 -7.69 17.27 4.50
CA GLN A 74 -9.08 16.81 4.58
C GLN A 74 -9.23 15.34 4.19
N LEU A 75 -8.55 14.88 3.13
CA LEU A 75 -8.54 13.47 2.73
C LEU A 75 -7.91 12.57 3.80
N PHE A 76 -6.75 12.95 4.34
CA PHE A 76 -6.13 12.20 5.44
C PHE A 76 -7.02 12.18 6.69
N SER A 77 -7.80 13.23 6.93
CA SER A 77 -8.79 13.25 8.01
C SER A 77 -9.92 12.24 7.80
N ILE A 78 -10.43 12.12 6.57
CA ILE A 78 -11.46 11.13 6.22
C ILE A 78 -10.94 9.69 6.38
N LEU A 79 -9.65 9.47 6.08
CA LEU A 79 -8.99 8.16 6.23
C LEU A 79 -8.61 7.82 7.69
N ASN A 80 -9.00 8.64 8.68
CA ASN A 80 -8.57 8.55 10.08
C ASN A 80 -7.03 8.57 10.25
N LEU A 81 -6.32 9.22 9.33
CA LEU A 81 -4.87 9.44 9.37
C LEU A 81 -4.53 10.87 9.84
N ALA A 82 -5.51 11.61 10.37
CA ALA A 82 -5.38 13.02 10.78
C ALA A 82 -4.24 13.26 11.78
N ASP A 83 -4.01 12.32 12.69
CA ASP A 83 -2.99 12.43 13.74
C ASP A 83 -1.58 12.05 13.25
N LEU A 84 -1.44 11.52 12.03
CA LEU A 84 -0.13 11.35 11.41
C LEU A 84 0.34 12.72 10.91
N PRO A 85 1.44 13.29 11.43
CA PRO A 85 1.96 14.52 10.87
C PRO A 85 2.34 14.25 9.41
N LEU A 86 1.75 14.98 8.47
CA LEU A 86 2.14 14.95 7.04
C LEU A 86 3.66 15.13 6.85
N CYS A 87 4.31 15.82 7.80
CA CYS A 87 5.75 16.02 7.84
C CYS A 87 6.55 14.72 8.02
N ALA A 88 5.99 13.66 8.63
CA ALA A 88 6.70 12.39 8.81
C ALA A 88 7.01 11.69 7.47
N SER A 89 6.14 11.77 6.45
CA SER A 89 6.45 11.18 5.14
C SER A 89 7.40 12.02 4.29
N SER A 90 7.62 13.29 4.67
CA SER A 90 8.51 14.22 3.97
C SER A 90 9.93 14.25 4.55
N THR A 91 10.23 13.44 5.57
CA THR A 91 11.58 13.37 6.17
C THR A 91 12.56 12.59 5.30
N LEU A 92 12.73 13.04 4.06
CA LEU A 92 14.07 13.20 3.50
C LEU A 92 14.75 14.26 4.35
N GLN A 93 15.70 13.79 5.14
CA GLN A 93 16.63 14.56 5.94
C GLN A 93 17.26 15.69 5.11
N CYS A 94 17.07 16.92 5.56
CA CYS A 94 18.06 17.98 5.44
C CYS A 94 18.58 18.28 6.84
#